data_AF-A0A1Q3WCS1-F1
#
_entry.id   AF-A0A1Q3WCS1-F1
#
_cell.length_a   1.000
_cell.length_b   1.000
_cell.length_c   1.000
_cell.angle_alpha   90.00
_cell.angle_beta   90.00
_cell.angle_gamma   90.00
#
_symmetry.space_group_name_H-M   'P 1'
#
loop_
_entity.id
_entity.type
_entity.pdbx_description
1 polymer ?
#
loop_
_entity_poly.entity_id
_entity_poly.type
_entity_poly.pdbx_seq_one_letter_code
_entity_poly.pdbx_strand_id
1 'polypeptide(L)'
;MNCTFKKELKKGEKDKLITEQKELMVDFQKKFNLTSEQVESFKQAVERSKNEESVHALNGLITLMETLKEELESSNPADQQTNLDFVNATIHEYIPNFLTITDVKKAIQVIDIQIQIWKNVKEQVALKNYR
;
A
#
# COMPACT_ATOMS: atom_id res chain seq x y z
N MET A 1 37.04 4.44 -4.02
CA MET A 1 35.93 4.86 -3.12
C MET A 1 35.10 3.65 -2.75
N ASN A 2 34.87 3.48 -1.45
CA ASN A 2 34.62 2.22 -0.73
C ASN A 2 33.27 1.54 -1.01
N CYS A 3 33.30 0.21 -1.24
CA CYS A 3 32.11 -0.66 -1.17
C CYS A 3 31.39 -0.60 0.18
N THR A 4 32.08 -0.21 1.26
CA THR A 4 31.52 -0.04 2.61
C THR A 4 30.56 1.15 2.69
N PHE A 5 30.92 2.28 2.06
CA PHE A 5 30.12 3.52 2.10
C PHE A 5 28.78 3.35 1.36
N LYS A 6 28.78 2.64 0.23
CA LYS A 6 27.55 2.29 -0.51
C LYS A 6 26.61 1.36 0.28
N LYS A 7 27.15 0.50 1.14
CA LYS A 7 26.34 -0.41 1.98
C LYS A 7 25.70 0.32 3.16
N GLU A 8 26.41 1.25 3.79
CA GLU A 8 25.89 2.05 4.91
C GLU A 8 24.78 3.01 4.45
N LEU A 9 24.95 3.66 3.29
CA LEU A 9 23.91 4.50 2.69
C LEU A 9 22.62 3.73 2.40
N LYS A 10 22.72 2.55 1.76
CA LYS A 10 21.55 1.70 1.48
C LYS A 10 20.85 1.20 2.74
N LYS A 11 21.62 0.95 3.82
CA LYS A 11 21.06 0.54 5.11
C LYS A 11 20.26 1.69 5.74
N GLY A 12 20.82 2.90 5.77
CA GLY A 12 20.12 4.08 6.29
C GLY A 12 18.85 4.41 5.51
N GLU A 13 18.89 4.28 4.19
CA GLU A 13 17.71 4.47 3.32
C GLU A 13 16.63 3.41 3.59
N LYS A 14 17.02 2.13 3.70
CA LYS A 14 16.09 1.05 4.06
C LYS A 14 15.43 1.26 5.42
N ASP A 15 16.20 1.65 6.44
CA ASP A 15 15.69 1.86 7.79
C ASP A 15 14.71 3.04 7.84
N LYS A 16 14.95 4.09 7.04
CA LYS A 16 14.02 5.20 6.83
C LYS A 16 12.71 4.74 6.21
N LEU A 17 12.75 3.99 5.10
CA LEU A 17 11.55 3.47 4.43
C LEU A 17 10.72 2.54 5.33
N ILE A 18 11.38 1.74 6.18
CA ILE A 18 10.70 0.89 7.18
C ILE A 18 9.99 1.76 8.22
N THR A 19 10.62 2.85 8.66
CA THR A 19 10.04 3.76 9.65
C THR A 19 8.82 4.48 9.09
N GLU A 20 8.95 5.08 7.90
CA GLU A 20 7.85 5.75 7.20
C GLU A 20 6.68 4.81 6.94
N GLN A 21 6.94 3.57 6.51
CA GLN A 21 5.88 2.57 6.35
C GLN A 21 5.14 2.28 7.67
N LYS A 22 5.87 2.13 8.78
CA LYS A 22 5.24 1.87 10.08
C LYS A 22 4.35 3.04 10.51
N GLU A 23 4.80 4.27 10.30
CA GLU A 23 4.01 5.47 10.57
C GLU A 23 2.74 5.51 9.72
N LEU A 24 2.87 5.28 8.41
CA LEU A 24 1.72 5.19 7.49
C LEU A 24 0.72 4.12 7.92
N MET A 25 1.18 2.95 8.36
CA MET A 25 0.31 1.88 8.84
C MET A 25 -0.40 2.24 10.16
N VAL A 26 0.28 2.93 11.08
CA VAL A 26 -0.31 3.41 12.34
C VAL A 26 -1.36 4.49 12.05
N ASP A 27 -1.07 5.40 11.13
CA ASP A 27 -2.01 6.44 10.73
C ASP A 27 -3.22 5.85 10.01
N PHE A 28 -3.00 4.85 9.14
CA PHE A 28 -4.07 4.10 8.50
C PHE A 28 -4.96 3.39 9.53
N GLN A 29 -4.35 2.71 10.50
CA GLN A 29 -5.06 2.06 11.61
C GLN A 29 -5.96 3.05 12.35
N LYS A 30 -5.42 4.20 12.76
CA LYS A 30 -6.16 5.22 13.52
C LYS A 30 -7.27 5.85 12.68
N LYS A 31 -6.97 6.20 11.43
CA LYS A 31 -7.90 6.91 10.55
C LYS A 31 -9.12 6.07 10.18
N PHE A 32 -8.94 4.75 10.03
CA PHE A 32 -10.01 3.84 9.65
C PHE A 32 -10.48 2.92 10.77
N ASN A 33 -10.01 3.13 12.00
CA ASN A 33 -10.37 2.35 13.19
C ASN A 33 -10.21 0.84 12.98
N LEU A 34 -9.05 0.42 12.45
CA LEU A 34 -8.80 -1.00 12.23
C LEU A 34 -8.76 -1.77 13.55
N THR A 35 -9.35 -2.97 13.54
CA THR A 35 -9.22 -3.93 14.64
C THR A 35 -7.79 -4.48 14.71
N SER A 36 -7.39 -5.02 15.86
CA SER A 36 -6.08 -5.65 16.00
C SER A 36 -5.85 -6.79 15.00
N GLU A 37 -6.89 -7.55 14.68
CA GLU A 37 -6.85 -8.62 13.68
C GLU A 37 -6.59 -8.06 12.28
N GLN A 38 -7.33 -7.03 11.86
CA GLN A 38 -7.13 -6.37 10.56
C GLN A 38 -5.72 -5.76 10.45
N VAL A 39 -5.21 -5.16 11.52
CA VAL A 39 -3.84 -4.63 11.56
C VAL A 39 -2.81 -5.74 11.38
N GLU A 40 -3.02 -6.89 12.03
CA GLU A 40 -2.11 -8.02 11.92
C GLU A 40 -2.15 -8.64 10.53
N SER A 41 -3.34 -8.86 9.95
CA SER A 41 -3.47 -9.32 8.57
C SER A 41 -2.78 -8.37 7.59
N PHE A 42 -2.92 -7.06 7.78
CA PHE A 42 -2.27 -6.10 6.91
C PHE A 42 -0.74 -6.13 7.02
N LYS A 43 -0.20 -6.27 8.24
CA LYS A 43 1.25 -6.45 8.46
C LYS A 43 1.78 -7.70 7.78
N GLN A 44 1.04 -8.80 7.88
CA GLN A 44 1.40 -10.06 7.22
C GLN A 44 1.38 -9.91 5.70
N ALA A 45 0.37 -9.26 5.14
CA ALA A 45 0.30 -8.95 3.71
C ALA A 45 1.50 -8.12 3.25
N VAL A 46 1.84 -7.04 3.97
CA VAL A 46 3.01 -6.19 3.67
C VAL A 46 4.31 -6.98 3.73
N GLU A 47 4.50 -7.82 4.75
CA GLU A 47 5.71 -8.63 4.89
C GLU A 47 5.82 -9.72 3.82
N ARG A 48 4.69 -10.36 3.47
CA ARG A 48 4.61 -11.30 2.35
C ARG A 48 5.04 -10.61 1.06
N SER A 49 4.48 -9.44 0.74
CA SER A 49 4.81 -8.70 -0.48
C SER A 49 6.30 -8.30 -0.55
N LYS A 50 6.94 -7.95 0.57
CA LYS A 50 8.40 -7.68 0.57
C LYS A 50 9.25 -8.90 0.22
N ASN A 51 8.73 -10.10 0.46
CA ASN A 51 9.46 -11.34 0.32
C ASN A 51 9.17 -12.07 -0.98
N GLU A 52 7.92 -12.01 -1.45
CA GLU A 52 7.41 -12.81 -2.56
C GLU A 52 7.17 -12.00 -3.82
N GLU A 53 6.81 -10.71 -3.71
CA GLU A 53 6.45 -9.89 -4.86
C GLU A 53 7.65 -9.28 -5.56
N SER A 54 7.54 -9.15 -6.88
CA SER A 54 8.51 -8.42 -7.69
C SER A 54 8.22 -6.92 -7.69
N VAL A 55 9.25 -6.11 -7.98
CA VAL A 55 9.06 -4.66 -8.22
C VAL A 55 8.03 -4.41 -9.33
N HIS A 56 7.98 -5.26 -10.35
CA HIS A 56 7.02 -5.15 -11.45
C HIS A 56 5.57 -5.39 -10.98
N ALA A 57 5.34 -6.44 -10.19
CA ALA A 57 4.02 -6.75 -9.62
C ALA A 57 3.52 -5.62 -8.72
N LEU A 58 4.38 -5.12 -7.82
CA LEU A 58 4.06 -3.98 -6.96
C LEU A 58 3.78 -2.71 -7.75
N ASN A 59 4.51 -2.49 -8.86
CA ASN A 59 4.22 -1.36 -9.74
C ASN A 59 2.86 -1.50 -10.42
N GLY A 60 2.48 -2.72 -10.86
CA GLY A 60 1.16 -3.00 -11.41
C GLY A 60 0.03 -2.72 -10.41
N LEU A 61 0.19 -3.15 -9.15
CA LEU A 61 -0.75 -2.86 -8.07
C LEU A 61 -0.91 -1.35 -7.84
N ILE A 62 0.21 -0.61 -7.78
CA ILE A 62 0.19 0.85 -7.60
C ILE A 62 -0.55 1.53 -8.76
N THR A 63 -0.25 1.14 -10.00
CA THR A 63 -0.91 1.71 -11.19
C THR A 63 -2.40 1.39 -11.20
N LEU A 64 -2.80 0.16 -10.85
CA LEU A 64 -4.21 -0.20 -10.72
C LEU A 64 -4.93 0.69 -9.70
N MET A 65 -4.32 0.90 -8.52
CA MET A 65 -4.88 1.79 -7.50
C MET A 65 -4.96 3.24 -7.96
N GLU A 66 -3.96 3.74 -8.70
CA GLU A 66 -3.97 5.09 -9.27
C GLU A 66 -5.11 5.24 -10.30
N THR A 67 -5.31 4.26 -11.18
CA THR A 67 -6.44 4.24 -12.13
C THR A 67 -7.79 4.26 -11.42
N LEU A 68 -7.99 3.39 -10.41
CA LEU A 68 -9.25 3.35 -9.65
C LEU A 68 -9.55 4.68 -8.97
N LYS A 69 -8.51 5.37 -8.47
CA LYS A 69 -8.67 6.70 -7.89
C LYS A 69 -9.16 7.71 -8.93
N GLU A 70 -8.50 7.77 -10.08
CA GLU A 70 -8.87 8.68 -11.18
C GLU A 70 -10.30 8.41 -11.67
N GLU A 71 -10.67 7.13 -11.78
CA GLU A 71 -12.01 6.73 -12.17
C GLU A 71 -13.04 7.13 -11.11
N LEU A 72 -12.78 6.92 -9.82
CA LEU A 72 -13.68 7.37 -8.74
C LEU A 72 -13.89 8.89 -8.75
N GLU A 73 -12.85 9.67 -9.07
CA GLU A 73 -12.90 11.13 -9.14
C GLU A 73 -13.67 11.66 -10.36
N SER A 74 -13.66 10.93 -11.48
CA SER A 74 -14.15 11.40 -12.79
C SER A 74 -15.44 10.71 -13.28
N SER A 75 -15.84 9.60 -12.65
CA SER A 75 -16.95 8.76 -13.11
C SER A 75 -18.34 9.32 -12.80
N ASN A 76 -19.31 8.92 -13.62
CA ASN A 76 -20.74 9.08 -13.29
C ASN A 76 -21.14 8.13 -12.14
N PRO A 77 -22.30 8.35 -11.48
CA PRO A 77 -22.68 7.56 -10.30
C PRO A 77 -22.80 6.04 -10.51
N ALA A 78 -23.12 5.58 -11.72
CA ALA A 78 -23.24 4.15 -12.01
C ALA A 78 -21.87 3.47 -12.08
N ASP A 79 -20.90 4.13 -12.69
CA ASP A 79 -19.51 3.64 -12.78
C ASP A 79 -18.80 3.77 -11.42
N GLN A 80 -19.16 4.77 -10.60
CA GLN A 80 -18.62 4.94 -9.24
C GLN A 80 -18.90 3.73 -8.33
N GLN A 81 -20.09 3.11 -8.42
CA GLN A 81 -20.39 1.95 -7.59
C GLN A 81 -19.54 0.74 -7.98
N THR A 82 -19.36 0.48 -9.28
CA THR A 82 -18.48 -0.58 -9.77
C THR A 82 -17.05 -0.38 -9.30
N ASN A 83 -16.55 0.85 -9.36
CA ASN A 83 -15.20 1.19 -8.91
C ASN A 83 -15.06 1.08 -7.38
N LEU A 84 -16.08 1.44 -6.62
CA LEU A 84 -16.12 1.23 -5.17
C LEU A 84 -16.09 -0.26 -4.82
N ASP A 85 -16.86 -1.09 -5.52
CA ASP A 85 -16.88 -2.54 -5.31
C ASP A 85 -15.50 -3.14 -5.59
N PHE A 86 -14.85 -2.70 -6.67
CA PHE A 86 -13.49 -3.13 -7.00
C PHE A 86 -12.47 -2.70 -5.93
N VAL A 87 -12.53 -1.45 -5.46
CA VAL A 87 -11.68 -0.96 -4.37
C VAL A 87 -11.87 -1.78 -3.10
N ASN A 88 -13.11 -2.10 -2.73
CA ASN A 88 -13.39 -2.95 -1.58
C ASN A 88 -12.77 -4.34 -1.74
N ALA A 89 -12.93 -4.97 -2.91
CA ALA A 89 -12.34 -6.28 -3.19
C ALA A 89 -10.81 -6.25 -3.07
N THR A 90 -10.15 -5.23 -3.64
CA THR A 90 -8.69 -5.07 -3.53
C THR A 90 -8.24 -4.88 -2.09
N ILE A 91 -8.95 -4.07 -1.30
CA ILE A 91 -8.60 -3.87 0.12
C ILE A 91 -8.79 -5.16 0.92
N HIS A 92 -9.87 -5.90 0.67
CA HIS A 92 -10.18 -7.15 1.37
C HIS A 92 -9.17 -8.25 1.13
N GLU A 93 -8.45 -8.23 -0.01
CA GLU A 93 -7.36 -9.15 -0.29
C GLU A 93 -6.21 -9.02 0.74
N TYR A 94 -5.93 -7.80 1.19
CA TYR A 94 -4.83 -7.51 2.13
C TYR A 94 -5.30 -7.32 3.57
N ILE A 95 -6.54 -6.90 3.75
CA ILE A 95 -7.17 -6.61 5.04
C ILE A 95 -8.54 -7.28 5.07
N PRO A 96 -8.60 -8.59 5.34
CA PRO A 96 -9.86 -9.32 5.43
C PRO A 96 -10.82 -8.67 6.42
N ASN A 97 -12.11 -8.69 6.10
CA ASN A 97 -13.16 -8.08 6.91
C ASN A 97 -13.02 -6.56 7.14
N PHE A 98 -12.22 -5.85 6.33
CA PHE A 98 -12.23 -4.38 6.35
C PHE A 98 -13.65 -3.86 6.05
N LEU A 99 -14.04 -2.74 6.66
CA LEU A 99 -15.37 -2.18 6.44
C LEU A 99 -15.59 -1.87 4.96
N THR A 100 -16.68 -2.35 4.38
CA THR A 100 -17.10 -1.98 3.03
C THR A 100 -17.24 -0.46 2.93
N ILE A 101 -16.46 0.14 2.05
CA ILE A 101 -16.48 1.56 1.76
C ILE A 101 -17.61 1.84 0.77
N THR A 102 -18.56 2.67 1.18
CA THR A 102 -19.67 3.13 0.33
C THR A 102 -19.52 4.60 -0.08
N ASP A 103 -18.56 5.32 0.50
CA ASP A 103 -18.31 6.73 0.25
C ASP A 103 -17.07 6.90 -0.63
N VAL A 104 -17.24 7.57 -1.77
CA VAL A 104 -16.19 7.81 -2.77
C VAL A 104 -15.00 8.56 -2.17
N LYS A 105 -15.25 9.59 -1.35
CA LYS A 105 -14.16 10.37 -0.74
C LYS A 105 -13.34 9.51 0.21
N LYS A 106 -14.00 8.65 0.99
CA LYS A 106 -13.34 7.69 1.88
C LYS A 106 -12.56 6.65 1.09
N ALA A 107 -13.09 6.17 -0.04
CA ALA A 107 -12.38 5.23 -0.92
C ALA A 107 -11.09 5.84 -1.47
N ILE A 108 -11.17 7.08 -1.98
CA ILE A 108 -10.01 7.83 -2.46
C ILE A 108 -8.96 7.97 -1.35
N GLN A 109 -9.37 8.31 -0.12
CA GLN A 109 -8.43 8.42 1.00
C GLN A 109 -7.78 7.09 1.38
N VAL A 110 -8.51 5.97 1.31
CA VAL A 110 -7.94 4.65 1.54
C VAL A 110 -6.92 4.33 0.45
N ILE A 111 -7.29 4.51 -0.81
CA ILE A 111 -6.42 4.29 -1.97
C ILE A 111 -5.13 5.11 -1.87
N ASP A 112 -5.22 6.40 -1.53
CA ASP A 112 -4.05 7.28 -1.40
C ASP A 112 -3.04 6.77 -0.37
N ILE A 113 -3.52 6.29 0.78
CA ILE A 113 -2.64 5.76 1.83
C ILE A 113 -2.08 4.40 1.40
N GLN A 114 -2.89 3.54 0.78
CA GLN A 114 -2.43 2.26 0.25
C GLN A 114 -1.32 2.46 -0.80
N ILE A 115 -1.49 3.38 -1.74
CA ILE A 115 -0.48 3.73 -2.74
C ILE A 115 0.85 4.11 -2.07
N GLN A 116 0.82 4.95 -1.02
CA GLN A 116 2.03 5.36 -0.30
C GLN A 116 2.73 4.18 0.40
N ILE A 117 1.95 3.28 0.99
CA ILE A 117 2.47 2.07 1.62
C ILE A 117 3.12 1.16 0.57
N TRP A 118 2.45 0.90 -0.56
CA TRP A 118 2.96 0.02 -1.61
C TRP A 118 4.16 0.62 -2.36
N LYS A 119 4.22 1.95 -2.53
CA LYS A 119 5.44 2.65 -3.02
C LYS A 119 6.63 2.38 -2.10
N ASN A 120 6.43 2.51 -0.78
CA ASN A 120 7.45 2.17 0.22
C ASN A 120 7.87 0.69 0.15
N VAL A 121 6.92 -0.24 0.01
CA VAL A 121 7.23 -1.67 -0.16
C VAL A 121 8.07 -1.91 -1.43
N LYS A 122 7.67 -1.30 -2.55
CA LYS A 122 8.36 -1.42 -3.85
C LYS A 122 9.82 -0.99 -3.75
N GLU A 123 10.10 0.13 -3.08
CA GLU A 123 11.46 0.62 -2.87
C GLU A 123 12.27 -0.32 -1.96
N GLN A 124 11.67 -0.84 -0.89
CA GLN A 124 12.32 -1.85 -0.04
C GLN A 124 12.67 -3.14 -0.80
N VAL A 125 11.80 -3.61 -1.69
CA VAL A 125 12.06 -4.77 -2.55
C VAL A 125 13.17 -4.46 -3.56
N ALA A 126 13.16 -3.28 -4.18
CA ALA A 126 14.22 -2.87 -5.10
C ALA A 126 15.59 -2.88 -4.40
N LEU A 127 15.69 -2.32 -3.18
CA LEU A 127 16.92 -2.31 -2.39
C LEU A 127 17.42 -3.71 -2.01
N LYS A 128 16.52 -4.71 -1.85
CA LYS A 128 16.88 -6.12 -1.62
C LYS A 128 17.55 -6.75 -2.84
N ASN A 129 17.11 -6.38 -4.04
CA ASN A 129 17.55 -6.96 -5.30
C ASN A 129 18.86 -6.35 -5.86
N TYR A 130 19.28 -5.18 -5.38
CA TYR A 130 20.58 -4.57 -5.71
C TYR A 130 21.77 -5.17 -4.91
N ARG A 131 21.87 -6.50 -4.88
CA ARG A 131 23.00 -7.25 -4.29
C ARG A 131 24.11 -7.49 -5.30
#